data_AF-A0A9C9YTW9-F1
#
_entry.id   AF-A0A9C9YTW9-F1
#
_cell.length_a   1.000
_cell.length_b   1.000
_cell.length_c   1.000
_cell.angle_alpha   90.00
_cell.angle_beta   90.00
_cell.angle_gamma   90.00
#
_symmetry.space_group_name_H-M   'P 1'
#
loop_
_entity.id
_entity.type
_entity.pdbx_description
1 polymer ?
#
loop_
_entity_poly.entity_id
_entity_poly.type
_entity_poly.pdbx_seq_one_letter_code
_entity_poly.pdbx_strand_id
1 'polypeptide(L)' 'MSETIEVRVPDIGDFSSVEVIEVLVAPGDRINPEDSLITLESDKASMEIPSPQGGVVKDLRVKVGDAISEGD' A
#
# COMPACT_ATOMS: atom_id res chain seq x y z
N MET A 1 -4.96 -18.11 -14.53
CA MET A 1 -5.47 -18.12 -13.16
C MET A 1 -4.97 -16.85 -12.51
N SER A 2 -5.85 -15.96 -12.08
CA SER A 2 -5.47 -14.70 -11.46
C SER A 2 -5.49 -14.89 -9.94
N GLU A 3 -4.34 -15.15 -9.35
CA GLU A 3 -4.14 -15.02 -7.90
C GLU A 3 -4.24 -13.53 -7.57
N THR A 4 -5.23 -13.19 -6.75
CA THR A 4 -5.39 -11.82 -6.24
C THR A 4 -4.90 -11.91 -4.80
N ILE A 5 -3.76 -11.31 -4.53
CA ILE A 5 -3.14 -11.32 -3.20
C ILE A 5 -3.61 -10.06 -2.49
N GLU A 6 -4.29 -10.25 -1.37
CA GLU A 6 -4.65 -9.14 -0.48
C GLU A 6 -3.42 -8.78 0.33
N VAL A 7 -2.75 -7.70 -0.06
CA VAL A 7 -1.67 -7.09 0.72
C VAL A 7 -2.34 -6.23 1.78
N ARG A 8 -2.15 -6.59 3.05
CA ARG A 8 -2.66 -5.81 4.20
C ARG A 8 -1.57 -4.89 4.70
N VAL A 9 -1.96 -3.74 5.21
CA VAL A 9 -1.03 -2.86 5.94
C VAL A 9 -0.51 -3.61 7.18
N PRO A 10 0.81 -3.85 7.31
CA PRO A 10 1.37 -4.41 8.54
C PRO A 10 1.23 -3.41 9.68
N ASP A 11 1.14 -3.92 10.91
CA ASP A 11 1.01 -3.13 12.14
C ASP A 11 1.99 -1.94 12.16
N ILE A 12 1.41 -0.75 12.07
CA ILE A 12 2.06 0.57 11.96
C ILE A 12 2.37 1.16 13.36
N GLY A 13 2.19 0.36 14.42
CA GLY A 13 2.45 0.74 15.81
C GLY A 13 1.31 1.55 16.43
N ASP A 14 1.60 2.32 17.49
CA ASP A 14 0.62 3.15 18.24
C ASP A 14 -0.07 4.26 17.40
N PHE A 15 0.22 4.37 16.10
CA PHE A 15 -0.38 5.33 15.20
C PHE A 15 -1.69 4.77 14.64
N SER A 16 -2.81 5.21 15.22
CA SER A 16 -4.15 4.77 14.82
C SER A 16 -4.55 5.22 13.41
N SER A 17 -3.89 6.25 12.88
CA SER A 17 -4.09 6.75 11.52
C SER A 17 -2.77 7.20 10.93
N VAL A 18 -2.39 6.62 9.79
CA VAL A 18 -1.29 7.09 8.95
C VAL A 18 -1.87 7.58 7.63
N GLU A 19 -1.27 8.62 7.06
CA GLU A 19 -1.73 9.18 5.80
C GLU A 19 -0.91 8.59 4.65
N VAL A 20 -1.60 8.19 3.58
CA VAL A 20 -0.97 7.80 2.33
C VAL A 20 -0.46 9.06 1.66
N ILE A 21 0.85 9.31 1.70
CA ILE A 21 1.42 10.49 1.04
C ILE A 21 1.69 10.26 -0.44
N GLU A 22 1.85 9.00 -0.86
CA GLU A 22 2.17 8.66 -2.24
C GLU A 22 1.66 7.27 -2.61
N VAL A 23 1.08 7.15 -3.81
CA VAL A 23 0.65 5.88 -4.40
C VAL A 23 1.34 5.78 -5.75
N LEU A 24 2.24 4.81 -5.88
CA LEU A 24 3.04 4.59 -7.08
C LEU A 24 2.33 3.65 -8.08
N VAL A 25 1.13 3.17 -7.72
CA VAL A 25 0.43 2.10 -8.43
C VAL A 25 -1.00 2.48 -8.78
N ALA A 26 -1.41 2.23 -10.02
CA ALA A 26 -2.75 2.52 -10.50
C ALA A 26 -3.50 1.24 -10.89
N PRO A 27 -4.83 1.18 -10.79
CA PRO A 27 -5.61 0.04 -11.28
C PRO A 27 -5.40 -0.12 -12.79
N GLY A 28 -4.96 -1.31 -13.20
CA GLY A 28 -4.55 -1.66 -14.56
C GLY A 28 -3.04 -1.58 -14.79
N ASP A 29 -2.27 -1.06 -13.83
CA ASP A 29 -0.82 -0.94 -13.96
C ASP A 29 -0.10 -2.25 -13.60
N ARG A 30 1.10 -2.43 -14.17
CA ARG A 30 1.94 -3.62 -13.92
C ARG A 30 3.00 -3.29 -12.87
N ILE A 31 2.91 -3.96 -11.74
CA ILE A 31 3.85 -3.88 -10.62
C ILE A 31 4.77 -5.09 -10.60
N ASN A 32 6.00 -4.92 -10.12
CA ASN A 32 6.97 -6.00 -9.96
C ASN A 32 7.05 -6.46 -8.49
N PRO A 33 7.59 -7.66 -8.19
CA PRO A 33 7.95 -7.99 -6.82
C PRO A 33 9.05 -7.03 -6.35
N GLU A 34 9.03 -6.65 -5.08
CA GLU A 34 9.93 -5.64 -4.47
C GLU A 34 9.62 -4.19 -4.84
N ASP A 35 8.61 -3.94 -5.69
CA ASP A 35 8.22 -2.59 -6.11
C ASP A 35 7.34 -1.93 -5.04
N SER A 36 7.59 -0.66 -4.72
CA SER A 36 6.86 0.05 -3.66
C SER A 36 5.44 0.38 -4.11
N LEU A 37 4.44 -0.16 -3.42
CA LEU A 37 3.04 0.03 -3.78
C LEU A 37 2.54 1.41 -3.33
N ILE A 38 2.73 1.68 -2.04
CA ILE A 38 2.26 2.88 -1.36
C ILE A 38 3.29 3.33 -0.33
N THR A 39 3.38 4.64 -0.16
CA THR A 39 4.21 5.30 0.84
C THR A 39 3.30 5.91 1.89
N LEU A 40 3.53 5.52 3.14
CA LEU A 40 2.78 5.99 4.30
C LEU A 40 3.68 6.92 5.10
N GLU A 41 3.16 8.08 5.47
CA GLU A 41 3.82 8.98 6.41
C GLU A 41 3.11 8.91 7.76
N SER A 42 3.88 8.63 8.79
CA SER A 42 3.47 8.77 10.18
C SER A 42 4.23 9.94 10.81
N ASP A 43 3.72 10.48 11.90
CA ASP A 43 4.22 11.67 12.63
C ASP A 43 5.72 11.59 12.99
N LYS A 44 6.29 10.38 12.99
CA LYS A 44 7.71 10.13 13.30
C LYS A 44 8.52 9.48 12.18
N ALA A 45 7.88 8.86 11.18
CA ALA A 45 8.59 8.09 10.17
C ALA A 45 7.71 7.80 8.94
N SER A 46 8.33 7.77 7.77
CA SER A 46 7.74 7.23 6.54
C SER A 46 8.05 5.73 6.43
N MET A 47 7.03 4.93 6.12
CA MET A 47 7.17 3.50 5.86
C MET A 47 6.50 3.19 4.52
N GLU A 48 7.22 2.49 3.65
CA GLU A 48 6.71 2.04 2.36
C GLU A 48 6.32 0.56 2.43
N ILE A 49 5.24 0.20 1.72
CA ILE A 49 4.82 -1.20 1.60
C ILE A 49 5.29 -1.72 0.24
N PRO A 50 6.32 -2.58 0.21
CA PRO A 50 6.76 -3.22 -1.03
C PRO A 50 5.77 -4.31 -1.45
N SER A 51 5.68 -4.53 -2.75
CA SER A 51 4.85 -5.58 -3.31
C SER A 51 5.47 -6.95 -3.06
N PRO A 52 4.75 -7.89 -2.43
CA PRO A 52 5.24 -9.25 -2.22
C PRO A 52 5.32 -10.06 -3.52
N GLN A 53 4.56 -9.69 -4.56
CA GLN A 53 4.57 -10.34 -5.87
C GLN A 53 4.33 -9.36 -7.01
N GLY A 54 4.96 -9.63 -8.16
CA GLY A 54 4.66 -8.89 -9.39
C GLY A 54 3.35 -9.33 -10.02
N GLY A 55 2.59 -8.37 -10.54
CA GLY A 55 1.25 -8.59 -11.05
C GLY A 55 0.66 -7.36 -11.73
N VAL A 56 -0.63 -7.44 -12.06
CA VAL A 56 -1.40 -6.29 -12.53
C VAL A 56 -2.33 -5.87 -11.40
N VAL A 57 -2.32 -4.58 -11.04
CA VAL A 57 -3.24 -4.04 -10.04
C VAL A 57 -4.64 -4.15 -10.59
N LYS A 58 -5.49 -4.92 -9.92
CA LYS A 58 -6.86 -5.15 -10.40
C LYS A 58 -7.83 -4.09 -9.90
N ASP A 59 -7.68 -3.71 -8.65
CA ASP A 59 -8.51 -2.74 -7.94
C ASP A 59 -7.66 -2.07 -6.87
N LEU A 60 -7.90 -0.78 -6.62
CA LEU A 60 -7.17 0.01 -5.63
C LEU A 60 -8.18 0.68 -4.71
N ARG A 61 -8.22 0.24 -3.44
CA ARG A 61 -9.12 0.80 -2.42
C ARG A 61 -8.53 1.98 -1.65
N VAL A 62 -7.22 2.20 -1.78
CA VAL A 62 -6.46 3.27 -1.11
C VAL A 62 -6.10 4.37 -2.11
N LYS A 63 -6.00 5.61 -1.66
CA LYS A 63 -5.62 6.76 -2.50
C LYS A 63 -4.61 7.65 -1.78
N VAL A 64 -3.91 8.48 -2.53
CA VAL A 64 -3.09 9.56 -1.95
C VAL A 64 -3.98 10.49 -1.14
N GLY A 65 -3.58 10.77 0.09
CA GLY A 65 -4.30 11.55 1.09
C GLY A 65 -5.35 10.77 1.87
N ASP A 66 -5.46 9.45 1.65
CA ASP A 66 -6.37 8.61 2.44
C ASP A 66 -5.71 8.22 3.78
N ALA A 67 -6.51 8.16 4.84
CA ALA A 67 -6.06 7.78 6.16
C ALA A 67 -6.35 6.31 6.38
N ILE A 68 -5.30 5.48 6.39
CA ILE A 68 -5.42 4.04 6.60
C ILE A 68 -4.97 3.65 8.01
N SER A 69 -5.57 2.57 8.50
CA SER A 69 -5.31 2.01 9.83
C SER A 69 -4.74 0.60 9.70
N GLU A 70 -4.25 0.04 10.82
CA GLU A 70 -3.79 -1.34 10.86
C GLU A 70 -4.85 -2.31 10.33
N GLY A 71 -4.47 -3.10 9.32
CA GLY A 71 -5.31 -4.18 8.78
C GLY A 71 -6.22 -3.82 7.60
N ASP A 72 -6.23 -2.56 7.14
CA ASP A 72 -6.85 -2.14 5.86
C ASP A 72 -5.99 -2.50 4.62
#